data_AF-X0L3G5-F1
#
_entry.id   AF-X0L3G5-F1
#
_cell.length_a   1.000
_cell.length_b   1.000
_cell.length_c   1.000
_cell.angle_alpha   90.00
_cell.angle_beta   90.00
_cell.angle_gamma   90.00
#
_symmetry.space_group_name_H-M   'P 1'
#
loop_
_entity.id
_entity.type
_entity.pdbx_description
1 polymer ?
#
loop_
_entity_poly.entity_id
_entity_poly.type
_entity_poly.pdbx_seq_one_letter_code
_entity_poly.pdbx_strand_id
1 'polypeptide(L)'
;MFEKELGVSSFEFSCRDILDRMHEEKLGHFDLEKVYCKPSSVLHSLEAFLGKIDFDRLSHHLYRGSMMASPSSTAAYLIGATKWDDEAEDYLRHVMRNGAGHGDGGISGTFPTTHFECSWILATLLKGGFTVKQIDGDGLRGLSTILADVLRDENGVIGFAPHTADVDDTAKALLALSLVNQPVSPDIMIKVFEGKAITSKTSGHLYPTMLLVEAFTDVIHLVDGGELSGLFDEDLKCKIGLSVFQAVLRIVLNQDDDGSWRGYREQTCYAILALTQARHVYFFTHMVDTLQSCIDRSVSWLKDRSLHSEDLTWTSKTAYEVGFVAEAYKLAALQSAGLEVPAATVGRSLTSAVPSYDLEQYMRLVRKTALFSSLDNWELRGSIIESSFFVPLLQAQRVEIYPRDNVKIKEDRYLSIRPFTWVGCNNRSRAFASNKWLYDMMYLSLLGYQTDEYMEAVAGPVFGDISLLHHTIDKIIENTRLNSAGTNGTVRNGNGHQHESPNIRQVEDTLTRFTNIVLNHKDVLRSSSCDQDTLCQEFRTFMHAHATQLEDNSRFSKQDYSDVYSSQSNHTSNG
;
A
#
# COMPACT_ATOMS: atom_id res chain seq x y z
N MET A 1 -25.67 26.25 -18.97
CA MET A 1 -26.40 25.28 -19.83
C MET A 1 -27.45 24.54 -19.02
N PHE A 2 -27.06 23.85 -17.94
CA PHE A 2 -27.97 23.17 -17.01
C PHE A 2 -29.05 24.06 -16.37
N GLU A 3 -28.70 25.27 -15.91
CA GLU A 3 -29.67 26.25 -15.35
C GLU A 3 -30.74 26.67 -16.37
N LYS A 4 -30.35 26.73 -17.65
CA LYS A 4 -31.24 27.08 -18.77
C LYS A 4 -32.19 25.93 -19.11
N GLU A 5 -31.74 24.68 -18.98
CA GLU A 5 -32.58 23.48 -19.14
C GLU A 5 -33.51 23.24 -17.94
N LEU A 6 -33.04 23.52 -16.72
CA LEU A 6 -33.83 23.42 -15.50
C LEU A 6 -34.77 24.61 -15.28
N GLY A 7 -34.67 25.66 -16.10
CA GLY A 7 -35.48 26.87 -15.96
C GLY A 7 -35.23 27.65 -14.66
N VAL A 8 -34.05 27.48 -14.06
CA VAL A 8 -33.66 28.14 -12.80
C VAL A 8 -32.63 29.23 -13.06
N SER A 9 -32.68 30.31 -12.29
CA SER A 9 -31.72 31.42 -12.40
C SER A 9 -30.34 31.06 -11.85
N SER A 10 -30.26 30.09 -10.92
CA SER A 10 -29.02 29.55 -10.39
C SER A 10 -29.23 28.12 -9.88
N PHE A 11 -28.27 27.23 -10.13
CA PHE A 11 -28.24 25.88 -9.55
C PHE A 11 -27.31 25.86 -8.34
N GLU A 12 -27.89 25.95 -7.14
CA GLU A 12 -27.16 25.96 -5.87
C GLU A 12 -27.11 24.58 -5.22
N PHE A 13 -25.92 24.18 -4.73
CA PHE A 13 -25.71 22.97 -3.95
C PHE A 13 -24.57 23.16 -2.95
N SER A 14 -24.63 22.45 -1.82
CA SER A 14 -23.82 22.73 -0.61
C SER A 14 -22.30 22.73 -0.80
N CYS A 15 -21.78 22.14 -1.89
CA CYS A 15 -20.35 22.05 -2.17
C CYS A 15 -19.90 22.87 -3.39
N ARG A 16 -20.75 23.75 -3.92
CA ARG A 16 -20.47 24.55 -5.12
C ARG A 16 -19.18 25.36 -4.97
N ASP A 17 -19.07 26.17 -3.91
CA ASP A 17 -17.90 27.02 -3.65
C ASP A 17 -16.59 26.23 -3.53
N ILE A 18 -16.67 24.98 -3.05
CA ILE A 18 -15.51 24.09 -2.95
C ILE A 18 -15.10 23.61 -4.35
N LEU A 19 -16.05 23.17 -5.16
CA LEU A 19 -15.77 22.71 -6.53
C LEU A 19 -15.27 23.85 -7.42
N ASP A 20 -15.84 25.05 -7.29
CA ASP A 20 -15.41 26.22 -8.04
C ASP A 20 -13.97 26.59 -7.69
N ARG A 21 -13.61 26.58 -6.39
CA ARG A 21 -12.23 26.80 -5.94
C ARG A 21 -11.27 25.72 -6.46
N MET A 22 -11.65 24.44 -6.37
CA MET A 22 -10.84 23.34 -6.90
C MET A 22 -10.63 23.46 -8.42
N HIS A 23 -11.65 23.93 -9.14
CA HIS A 23 -11.57 24.18 -10.58
C HIS A 23 -10.64 25.33 -10.90
N GLU A 24 -10.76 26.45 -10.19
CA GLU A 24 -9.87 27.61 -10.33
C GLU A 24 -8.41 27.24 -10.02
N GLU A 25 -8.16 26.51 -8.93
CA GLU A 25 -6.83 26.01 -8.58
C GLU A 25 -6.25 25.10 -9.67
N LYS A 26 -7.03 24.10 -10.14
CA LYS A 26 -6.59 23.19 -11.20
C LYS A 26 -6.28 23.92 -12.51
N LEU A 27 -7.13 24.85 -12.91
CA LEU A 27 -6.91 25.65 -14.12
C LEU A 27 -5.75 26.64 -13.98
N GLY A 28 -5.56 27.21 -12.79
CA GLY A 28 -4.43 28.11 -12.51
C GLY A 28 -3.06 27.45 -12.68
N HIS A 29 -2.99 26.12 -12.54
CA HIS A 29 -1.78 25.32 -12.78
C HIS A 29 -1.65 24.80 -14.21
N PHE A 30 -2.67 25.00 -15.05
CA PHE A 30 -2.72 24.42 -16.38
C PHE A 30 -2.45 25.46 -17.47
N ASP A 31 -1.34 25.29 -18.18
CA ASP A 31 -1.02 26.08 -19.36
C ASP A 31 -1.86 25.61 -20.55
N LEU A 32 -2.93 26.35 -20.84
CA LEU A 32 -3.89 26.04 -21.92
C LEU A 32 -3.24 25.97 -23.30
N GLU A 33 -2.11 26.66 -23.54
CA GLU A 33 -1.44 26.58 -24.85
C GLU A 33 -0.86 25.18 -25.11
N LYS A 34 -0.62 24.38 -24.06
CA LYS A 34 -0.17 22.99 -24.22
C LYS A 34 -1.20 22.11 -24.91
N VAL A 35 -2.48 22.47 -24.88
CA VAL A 35 -3.55 21.73 -25.55
C VAL A 35 -3.33 21.68 -27.06
N TYR A 36 -2.71 22.71 -27.64
CA TYR A 36 -2.45 22.80 -29.09
C TYR A 36 -1.19 22.09 -29.56
N CYS A 37 -0.33 21.68 -28.63
CA CYS A 37 0.99 21.15 -28.97
C CYS A 37 0.94 19.66 -29.28
N LYS A 38 1.42 18.82 -28.35
CA LYS A 38 1.42 17.37 -28.51
C LYS A 38 0.15 16.79 -27.90
N PRO A 39 -0.40 15.71 -28.45
CA PRO A 39 -1.52 15.00 -27.85
C PRO A 39 -1.25 14.68 -26.38
N SER A 40 -2.25 14.91 -25.55
CA SER A 40 -2.24 14.62 -24.11
C SER A 40 -3.63 14.19 -23.67
N SER A 41 -3.74 13.59 -22.48
CA SER A 41 -5.01 13.13 -21.90
C SER A 41 -6.08 14.22 -21.78
N VAL A 42 -5.70 15.49 -21.86
CA VAL A 42 -6.61 16.63 -21.86
C VAL A 42 -7.54 16.63 -23.08
N LEU A 43 -7.08 16.09 -24.22
CA LEU A 43 -7.90 15.92 -25.42
C LEU A 43 -9.08 14.98 -25.18
N HIS A 44 -9.01 14.11 -24.17
CA HIS A 44 -10.12 13.27 -23.78
C HIS A 44 -11.21 14.07 -23.04
N SER A 45 -11.00 15.33 -22.61
CA SER A 45 -11.95 16.10 -21.78
C SER A 45 -12.14 17.56 -22.25
N LEU A 46 -12.23 17.80 -23.57
CA LEU A 46 -12.28 19.15 -24.14
C LEU A 46 -13.56 19.93 -23.76
N GLU A 47 -14.64 19.25 -23.39
CA GLU A 47 -15.88 19.88 -22.94
C GLU A 47 -15.68 20.81 -21.73
N ALA A 48 -14.65 20.57 -20.91
CA ALA A 48 -14.29 21.42 -19.77
C ALA A 48 -13.70 22.79 -20.17
N PHE A 49 -13.32 22.95 -21.45
CA PHE A 49 -12.62 24.13 -21.96
C PHE A 49 -13.44 24.93 -22.98
N LEU A 50 -14.73 24.63 -23.15
CA LEU A 50 -15.64 25.43 -23.97
C LEU A 50 -15.59 26.91 -23.55
N GLY A 51 -15.34 27.80 -24.52
CA GLY A 51 -15.18 29.23 -24.29
C GLY A 51 -13.86 29.68 -23.66
N LYS A 52 -12.93 28.75 -23.38
CA LYS A 52 -11.60 29.04 -22.81
C LYS A 52 -10.44 28.84 -23.79
N ILE A 53 -10.66 28.03 -24.83
CA ILE A 53 -9.68 27.74 -25.88
C ILE A 53 -10.32 27.97 -27.25
N ASP A 54 -9.48 28.28 -28.24
CA ASP A 54 -9.83 28.29 -29.65
C ASP A 54 -9.88 26.85 -30.19
N PHE A 55 -11.07 26.35 -30.53
CA PHE A 55 -11.28 24.99 -31.03
C PHE A 55 -10.92 24.83 -32.52
N ASP A 56 -10.82 25.91 -33.30
CA ASP A 56 -10.41 25.83 -34.71
C ASP A 56 -8.96 25.36 -34.86
N ARG A 57 -8.15 25.61 -33.82
CA ARG A 57 -6.77 25.14 -33.70
C ARG A 57 -6.62 23.69 -33.26
N LEU A 58 -7.71 22.90 -33.15
CA LEU A 58 -7.64 21.51 -32.66
C LEU A 58 -7.82 20.43 -33.73
N SER A 59 -8.13 20.80 -34.98
CA SER A 59 -8.40 19.82 -36.05
C SER A 59 -7.25 18.84 -36.28
N HIS A 60 -6.00 19.25 -36.07
CA HIS A 60 -4.82 18.38 -36.19
C HIS A 60 -4.71 17.30 -35.10
N HIS A 61 -5.54 17.36 -34.06
CA HIS A 61 -5.65 16.33 -33.04
C HIS A 61 -6.68 15.24 -33.35
N LEU A 62 -7.52 15.42 -34.38
CA LEU A 62 -8.46 14.40 -34.80
C LEU A 62 -7.73 13.14 -35.24
N TYR A 63 -8.24 12.00 -34.79
CA TYR A 63 -7.84 10.70 -35.27
C TYR A 63 -9.07 9.84 -35.53
N ARG A 64 -9.27 9.48 -36.81
CA ARG A 64 -10.46 8.76 -37.29
C ARG A 64 -11.76 9.42 -36.80
N GLY A 65 -11.84 10.74 -36.95
CA GLY A 65 -12.96 11.58 -36.52
C GLY A 65 -13.10 11.78 -35.00
N SER A 66 -12.22 11.22 -34.16
CA SER A 66 -12.36 11.34 -32.71
C SER A 66 -11.33 12.29 -32.08
N MET A 67 -11.76 13.02 -31.04
CA MET A 67 -10.86 13.66 -30.09
C MET A 67 -10.51 12.67 -28.99
N MET A 68 -9.37 11.99 -29.14
CA MET A 68 -8.84 10.99 -28.20
C MET A 68 -9.88 9.94 -27.77
N ALA A 69 -10.63 9.41 -28.74
CA ALA A 69 -11.66 8.40 -28.55
C ALA A 69 -12.74 8.77 -27.51
N SER A 70 -13.03 10.06 -27.30
CA SER A 70 -14.10 10.51 -26.41
C SER A 70 -15.26 11.14 -27.18
N PRO A 71 -16.47 10.53 -27.16
CA PRO A 71 -17.64 11.12 -27.80
C PRO A 71 -18.02 12.50 -27.28
N SER A 72 -17.94 12.75 -25.96
CA SER A 72 -18.26 14.08 -25.42
C SER A 72 -17.20 15.12 -25.76
N SER A 73 -15.92 14.74 -25.85
CA SER A 73 -14.85 15.64 -26.29
C SER A 73 -14.99 15.99 -27.78
N THR A 74 -15.31 14.99 -28.63
CA THR A 74 -15.58 15.20 -30.06
C THR A 74 -16.82 16.08 -30.28
N ALA A 75 -17.88 15.89 -29.48
CA ALA A 75 -19.05 16.76 -29.53
C ALA A 75 -18.71 18.20 -29.12
N ALA A 76 -17.91 18.38 -28.07
CA ALA A 76 -17.42 19.70 -27.68
C ALA A 76 -16.59 20.37 -28.78
N TYR A 77 -15.78 19.59 -29.52
CA TYR A 77 -15.06 20.09 -30.68
C TYR A 77 -16.00 20.62 -31.77
N LEU A 78 -17.02 19.85 -32.16
CA LEU A 78 -18.02 20.29 -33.14
C LEU A 78 -18.81 21.52 -32.69
N ILE A 79 -19.11 21.63 -31.39
CA ILE A 79 -19.83 22.78 -30.81
C ILE A 79 -18.93 24.02 -30.76
N GLY A 80 -17.65 23.86 -30.45
CA GLY A 80 -16.71 24.95 -30.24
C GLY A 80 -16.03 25.47 -31.51
N ALA A 81 -15.89 24.63 -32.55
CA ALA A 81 -15.27 25.01 -33.81
C ALA A 81 -16.21 25.89 -34.66
N THR A 82 -15.64 26.84 -35.38
CA THR A 82 -16.39 27.72 -36.29
C THR A 82 -16.73 27.04 -37.61
N LYS A 83 -15.93 26.03 -38.01
CA LYS A 83 -16.17 25.19 -39.17
C LYS A 83 -16.60 23.80 -38.72
N TRP A 84 -17.74 23.34 -39.24
CA TRP A 84 -18.22 21.98 -39.02
C TRP A 84 -17.26 20.95 -39.64
N ASP A 85 -17.03 19.85 -38.92
CA ASP A 85 -16.14 18.77 -39.35
C ASP A 85 -16.94 17.48 -39.56
N ASP A 86 -17.09 17.09 -40.82
CA ASP A 86 -17.91 15.94 -41.21
C ASP A 86 -17.31 14.61 -40.68
N GLU A 87 -15.98 14.51 -40.54
CA GLU A 87 -15.32 13.30 -40.03
C GLU A 87 -15.65 13.10 -38.54
N ALA A 88 -15.68 14.20 -37.78
CA ALA A 88 -16.06 14.18 -36.37
C ALA A 88 -17.54 13.85 -36.16
N GLU A 89 -18.42 14.36 -37.02
CA GLU A 89 -19.83 13.99 -37.00
C GLU A 89 -20.03 12.51 -37.34
N ASP A 90 -19.36 12.01 -38.38
CA ASP A 90 -19.43 10.61 -38.80
C ASP A 90 -18.97 9.66 -37.68
N TYR A 91 -17.94 10.03 -36.93
CA TYR A 91 -17.54 9.31 -35.72
C TYR A 91 -18.69 9.24 -34.71
N LEU A 92 -19.33 10.36 -34.34
CA LEU A 92 -20.43 10.35 -33.37
C LEU A 92 -21.63 9.52 -33.87
N ARG A 93 -21.97 9.62 -35.16
CA ARG A 93 -23.02 8.80 -35.79
C ARG A 93 -22.66 7.32 -35.75
N HIS A 94 -21.38 6.98 -35.93
CA HIS A 94 -20.90 5.62 -35.82
C HIS A 94 -21.04 5.10 -34.39
N VAL A 95 -20.62 5.87 -33.37
CA VAL A 95 -20.74 5.47 -31.96
C VAL A 95 -22.20 5.29 -31.57
N MET A 96 -23.09 6.21 -31.97
CA MET A 96 -24.52 6.09 -31.69
C MET A 96 -25.13 4.81 -32.29
N ARG A 97 -24.72 4.42 -33.50
CA ARG A 97 -25.26 3.25 -34.20
C ARG A 97 -24.66 1.92 -33.73
N ASN A 98 -23.35 1.91 -33.50
CA ASN A 98 -22.56 0.67 -33.33
C ASN A 98 -21.91 0.54 -31.94
N GLY A 99 -21.99 1.58 -31.11
CA GLY A 99 -21.52 1.54 -29.73
C GLY A 99 -22.48 0.79 -28.80
N ALA A 100 -22.21 0.84 -27.50
CA ALA A 100 -22.93 0.05 -26.48
C ALA A 100 -24.45 0.33 -26.42
N GLY A 101 -24.93 1.49 -26.88
CA GLY A 101 -26.36 1.81 -26.97
C GLY A 101 -27.08 1.15 -28.15
N HIS A 102 -26.37 0.55 -29.11
CA HIS A 102 -26.97 -0.17 -30.26
C HIS A 102 -28.07 0.64 -31.01
N GLY A 103 -27.92 1.97 -31.09
CA GLY A 103 -28.88 2.85 -31.76
C GLY A 103 -30.04 3.34 -30.88
N ASP A 104 -30.10 3.01 -29.60
CA ASP A 104 -31.15 3.47 -28.67
C ASP A 104 -30.98 4.93 -28.19
N GLY A 105 -29.85 5.56 -28.53
CA GLY A 105 -29.47 6.90 -28.12
C GLY A 105 -28.41 6.95 -27.02
N GLY A 106 -28.08 5.82 -26.40
CA GLY A 106 -26.98 5.68 -25.45
C GLY A 106 -25.61 5.78 -26.12
N ILE A 107 -24.69 6.52 -25.50
CA ILE A 107 -23.33 6.75 -25.99
C ILE A 107 -22.35 6.47 -24.86
N SER A 108 -21.32 5.65 -25.11
CA SER A 108 -20.26 5.36 -24.14
C SER A 108 -19.35 6.57 -23.93
N GLY A 109 -18.74 6.68 -22.74
CA GLY A 109 -17.79 7.77 -22.45
C GLY A 109 -16.49 7.71 -23.27
N THR A 110 -16.16 6.50 -23.76
CA THR A 110 -14.96 6.20 -24.56
C THR A 110 -15.35 5.24 -25.69
N PHE A 111 -14.88 5.48 -26.90
CA PHE A 111 -15.03 4.57 -28.04
C PHE A 111 -13.99 4.86 -29.15
N PRO A 112 -13.31 3.86 -29.72
CA PRO A 112 -13.32 2.44 -29.34
C PRO A 112 -12.47 2.14 -28.10
N THR A 113 -12.56 0.91 -27.60
CA THR A 113 -11.74 0.37 -26.49
C THR A 113 -11.05 -0.95 -26.87
N THR A 114 -10.81 -1.14 -28.18
CA THR A 114 -10.40 -2.43 -28.75
C THR A 114 -9.10 -2.97 -28.17
N HIS A 115 -8.06 -2.16 -28.00
CA HIS A 115 -6.78 -2.65 -27.50
C HIS A 115 -6.87 -3.09 -26.04
N PHE A 116 -7.60 -2.29 -25.24
CA PHE A 116 -7.92 -2.61 -23.85
C PHE A 116 -8.67 -3.95 -23.76
N GLU A 117 -9.78 -4.09 -24.48
CA GLU A 117 -10.58 -5.33 -24.45
C GLU A 117 -9.78 -6.55 -24.90
N CYS A 118 -9.06 -6.45 -26.03
CA CYS A 118 -8.26 -7.56 -26.55
C CYS A 118 -7.18 -8.02 -25.56
N SER A 119 -6.44 -7.08 -24.99
CA SER A 119 -5.34 -7.38 -24.07
C SER A 119 -5.85 -7.92 -22.73
N TRP A 120 -6.92 -7.35 -22.17
CA TRP A 120 -7.50 -7.84 -20.92
C TRP A 120 -8.11 -9.23 -21.05
N ILE A 121 -8.90 -9.48 -22.11
CA ILE A 121 -9.55 -10.79 -22.31
C ILE A 121 -8.49 -11.88 -22.42
N LEU A 122 -7.48 -11.70 -23.28
CA LEU A 122 -6.43 -12.69 -23.49
C LEU A 122 -5.60 -12.92 -22.24
N ALA A 123 -5.08 -11.86 -21.63
CA ALA A 123 -4.22 -11.98 -20.44
C ALA A 123 -4.98 -12.63 -19.27
N THR A 124 -6.25 -12.24 -19.07
CA THR A 124 -7.07 -12.72 -17.95
C THR A 124 -7.41 -14.19 -18.10
N LEU A 125 -7.87 -14.64 -19.28
CA LEU A 125 -8.19 -16.05 -19.50
C LEU A 125 -6.94 -16.93 -19.34
N LEU A 126 -5.81 -16.52 -19.93
CA LEU A 126 -4.57 -17.30 -19.87
C LEU A 126 -3.98 -17.34 -18.44
N LYS A 127 -3.95 -16.22 -17.70
CA LYS A 127 -3.55 -16.21 -16.27
C LYS A 127 -4.54 -16.98 -15.39
N GLY A 128 -5.83 -17.00 -15.75
CA GLY A 128 -6.86 -17.80 -15.08
C GLY A 128 -6.72 -19.31 -15.26
N GLY A 129 -5.73 -19.78 -16.03
CA GLY A 129 -5.42 -21.20 -16.21
C GLY A 129 -6.04 -21.85 -17.43
N PHE A 130 -6.61 -21.07 -18.37
CA PHE A 130 -6.93 -21.59 -19.69
C PHE A 130 -5.64 -21.76 -20.49
N THR A 131 -5.49 -22.91 -21.14
CA THR A 131 -4.37 -23.16 -22.05
C THR A 131 -4.69 -22.62 -23.44
N VAL A 132 -3.66 -22.22 -24.19
CA VAL A 132 -3.78 -21.81 -25.60
C VAL A 132 -4.58 -22.84 -26.43
N LYS A 133 -4.39 -24.14 -26.17
CA LYS A 133 -5.12 -25.21 -26.85
C LYS A 133 -6.62 -25.22 -26.56
N GLN A 134 -7.04 -24.85 -25.34
CA GLN A 134 -8.46 -24.83 -24.96
C GLN A 134 -9.22 -23.65 -25.58
N ILE A 135 -8.52 -22.56 -25.88
CA ILE A 135 -9.11 -21.34 -26.47
C ILE A 135 -8.64 -21.12 -27.92
N ASP A 136 -8.03 -22.13 -28.55
CA ASP A 136 -7.54 -22.02 -29.93
C ASP A 136 -8.71 -21.85 -30.91
N GLY A 137 -8.56 -20.91 -31.83
CA GLY A 137 -9.60 -20.54 -32.77
C GLY A 137 -9.30 -19.21 -33.48
N ASP A 138 -10.19 -18.82 -34.38
CA ASP A 138 -10.07 -17.57 -35.13
C ASP A 138 -10.11 -16.34 -34.21
N GLY A 139 -10.86 -16.42 -33.10
CA GLY A 139 -10.91 -15.38 -32.08
C GLY A 139 -9.54 -15.11 -31.45
N LEU A 140 -8.87 -16.15 -30.93
CA LEU A 140 -7.54 -16.03 -30.33
C LEU A 140 -6.53 -15.41 -31.33
N ARG A 141 -6.48 -15.94 -32.55
CA ARG A 141 -5.59 -15.44 -33.61
C ARG A 141 -5.89 -14.00 -33.98
N GLY A 142 -7.17 -13.64 -34.07
CA GLY A 142 -7.61 -12.27 -34.35
C GLY A 142 -7.15 -11.30 -33.26
N LEU A 143 -7.44 -11.61 -31.99
CA LEU A 143 -7.05 -10.78 -30.85
C LEU A 143 -5.52 -10.64 -30.74
N SER A 144 -4.77 -11.72 -30.89
CA SER A 144 -3.30 -11.66 -30.84
C SER A 144 -2.71 -10.86 -32.00
N THR A 145 -3.27 -11.00 -33.20
CA THR A 145 -2.83 -10.26 -34.39
C THR A 145 -3.09 -8.77 -34.22
N ILE A 146 -4.27 -8.37 -33.73
CA ILE A 146 -4.59 -6.97 -33.41
C ILE A 146 -3.54 -6.37 -32.48
N LEU A 147 -3.22 -7.06 -31.37
CA LEU A 147 -2.24 -6.58 -30.39
C LEU A 147 -0.81 -6.49 -30.95
N ALA A 148 -0.38 -7.49 -31.71
CA ALA A 148 0.94 -7.51 -32.32
C ALA A 148 1.10 -6.41 -33.38
N ASP A 149 0.08 -6.21 -34.21
CA ASP A 149 0.06 -5.18 -35.24
C ASP A 149 0.07 -3.79 -34.63
N VAL A 150 -0.78 -3.50 -33.63
CA VAL A 150 -0.80 -2.17 -33.00
C VAL A 150 0.50 -1.87 -32.26
N LEU A 151 1.10 -2.82 -31.53
CA LEU A 151 2.39 -2.58 -30.87
C LEU A 151 3.48 -2.27 -31.88
N ARG A 152 3.48 -2.93 -33.05
CA ARG A 152 4.42 -2.61 -34.14
C ARG A 152 4.15 -1.22 -34.70
N ASP A 153 2.89 -0.91 -34.98
CA ASP A 153 2.48 0.32 -35.67
C ASP A 153 2.59 1.57 -34.76
N GLU A 154 2.52 1.40 -33.43
CA GLU A 154 2.68 2.47 -32.42
C GLU A 154 4.05 2.48 -31.73
N ASN A 155 5.07 1.85 -32.34
CA ASN A 155 6.44 1.86 -31.83
C ASN A 155 6.62 1.26 -30.42
N GLY A 156 5.84 0.25 -30.07
CA GLY A 156 6.03 -0.57 -28.87
C GLY A 156 5.30 -0.08 -27.62
N VAL A 157 4.49 0.98 -27.71
CA VAL A 157 3.61 1.45 -26.63
C VAL A 157 2.23 1.72 -27.17
N ILE A 158 1.20 1.32 -26.44
CA ILE A 158 -0.21 1.44 -26.84
C ILE A 158 -1.06 1.91 -25.67
N GLY A 159 -2.25 2.42 -25.97
CA GLY A 159 -3.30 2.68 -24.98
C GLY A 159 -4.56 1.90 -25.31
N PHE A 160 -5.64 2.17 -24.58
CA PHE A 160 -6.96 1.56 -24.79
C PHE A 160 -7.48 1.68 -26.24
N ALA A 161 -7.03 2.72 -26.96
CA ALA A 161 -7.27 2.98 -28.37
C ALA A 161 -6.00 3.51 -29.06
N PRO A 162 -5.98 3.63 -30.40
CA PRO A 162 -4.80 4.16 -31.08
C PRO A 162 -4.41 5.57 -30.63
N HIS A 163 -3.11 5.85 -30.54
CA HIS A 163 -2.49 7.12 -30.09
C HIS A 163 -2.81 7.53 -28.64
N THR A 164 -3.25 6.59 -27.80
CA THR A 164 -3.57 6.85 -26.38
C THR A 164 -2.57 6.23 -25.41
N ALA A 165 -1.32 6.04 -25.83
CA ALA A 165 -0.29 5.27 -25.14
C ALA A 165 -0.25 5.45 -23.61
N ASP A 166 -0.40 4.33 -22.89
CA ASP A 166 -0.23 4.26 -21.45
C ASP A 166 0.40 2.94 -21.00
N VAL A 167 0.94 2.94 -19.80
CA VAL A 167 1.73 1.82 -19.28
C VAL A 167 0.88 0.60 -18.97
N ASP A 168 -0.38 0.76 -18.62
CA ASP A 168 -1.25 -0.34 -18.17
C ASP A 168 -1.71 -1.17 -19.37
N ASP A 169 -2.21 -0.49 -20.41
CA ASP A 169 -2.56 -1.12 -21.69
C ASP A 169 -1.34 -1.74 -22.39
N THR A 170 -0.19 -1.05 -22.36
CA THR A 170 1.05 -1.60 -22.92
C THR A 170 1.48 -2.86 -22.16
N ALA A 171 1.53 -2.83 -20.82
CA ALA A 171 1.97 -3.97 -20.02
C ALA A 171 1.04 -5.18 -20.20
N LYS A 172 -0.29 -4.97 -20.23
CA LYS A 172 -1.26 -6.03 -20.46
C LYS A 172 -1.17 -6.63 -21.86
N ALA A 173 -0.95 -5.82 -22.89
CA ALA A 173 -0.76 -6.33 -24.25
C ALA A 173 0.53 -7.15 -24.38
N LEU A 174 1.64 -6.69 -23.81
CA LEU A 174 2.90 -7.44 -23.78
C LEU A 174 2.75 -8.78 -23.03
N LEU A 175 2.04 -8.77 -21.90
CA LEU A 175 1.73 -9.98 -21.14
C LEU A 175 0.86 -10.95 -21.97
N ALA A 176 -0.21 -10.47 -22.58
CA ALA A 176 -1.09 -11.28 -23.43
C ALA A 176 -0.31 -11.95 -24.57
N LEU A 177 0.54 -11.20 -25.26
CA LEU A 177 1.38 -11.71 -26.35
C LEU A 177 2.43 -12.72 -25.86
N SER A 178 3.04 -12.48 -24.69
CA SER A 178 3.95 -13.44 -24.06
C SER A 178 3.24 -14.77 -23.75
N LEU A 179 2.02 -14.73 -23.20
CA LEU A 179 1.24 -15.92 -22.83
C LEU A 179 0.78 -16.74 -24.04
N VAL A 180 0.65 -16.15 -25.22
CA VAL A 180 0.38 -16.87 -26.48
C VAL A 180 1.66 -17.29 -27.23
N ASN A 181 2.83 -17.21 -26.58
CA ASN A 181 4.15 -17.52 -27.14
C ASN A 181 4.58 -16.61 -28.32
N GLN A 182 4.17 -15.35 -28.29
CA GLN A 182 4.60 -14.31 -29.24
C GLN A 182 5.23 -13.11 -28.49
N PRO A 183 6.29 -13.33 -27.69
CA PRO A 183 6.82 -12.28 -26.83
C PRO A 183 7.32 -11.07 -27.64
N VAL A 184 6.98 -9.87 -27.16
CA VAL A 184 7.48 -8.59 -27.66
C VAL A 184 8.33 -7.94 -26.56
N SER A 185 9.43 -7.28 -26.92
CA SER A 185 10.33 -6.68 -25.93
C SER A 185 9.64 -5.56 -25.13
N PRO A 186 9.76 -5.54 -23.79
CA PRO A 186 9.26 -4.44 -22.95
C PRO A 186 10.16 -3.20 -22.94
N ASP A 187 11.31 -3.20 -23.62
CA ASP A 187 12.33 -2.14 -23.52
C ASP A 187 11.78 -0.74 -23.81
N ILE A 188 10.89 -0.62 -24.81
CA ILE A 188 10.32 0.69 -25.16
C ILE A 188 9.35 1.16 -24.08
N MET A 189 8.52 0.27 -23.54
CA MET A 189 7.64 0.59 -22.42
C MET A 189 8.45 1.12 -21.22
N ILE A 190 9.52 0.43 -20.85
CA ILE A 190 10.42 0.85 -19.77
C ILE A 190 10.99 2.24 -20.10
N LYS A 191 11.59 2.42 -21.28
CA LYS A 191 12.16 3.70 -21.71
C LYS A 191 11.16 4.87 -21.69
N VAL A 192 9.89 4.61 -22.02
CA VAL A 192 8.86 5.65 -22.10
C VAL A 192 8.26 5.98 -20.74
N PHE A 193 8.10 4.99 -19.85
CA PHE A 193 7.33 5.14 -18.61
C PHE A 193 8.15 5.07 -17.32
N GLU A 194 9.43 4.70 -17.36
CA GLU A 194 10.30 4.70 -16.19
C GLU A 194 10.31 6.06 -15.49
N GLY A 195 10.13 6.04 -14.16
CA GLY A 195 10.13 7.24 -13.31
C GLY A 195 8.85 8.10 -13.36
N LYS A 196 7.79 7.67 -14.05
CA LYS A 196 6.50 8.40 -14.11
C LYS A 196 5.49 7.82 -13.12
N ALA A 197 4.69 8.69 -12.51
CA ALA A 197 3.59 8.26 -11.64
C ALA A 197 2.46 7.64 -12.47
N ILE A 198 1.90 6.54 -11.97
CA ILE A 198 0.83 5.76 -12.61
C ILE A 198 -0.45 5.94 -11.79
N THR A 199 -1.56 6.24 -12.46
CA THR A 199 -2.89 6.38 -11.84
C THR A 199 -3.75 5.16 -12.13
N SER A 200 -4.48 4.65 -11.12
CA SER A 200 -5.43 3.55 -11.29
C SER A 200 -6.61 3.96 -12.19
N LYS A 201 -7.04 3.06 -13.08
CA LYS A 201 -8.24 3.19 -13.93
C LYS A 201 -9.53 2.65 -13.29
N THR A 202 -9.45 2.07 -12.10
CA THR A 202 -10.57 1.42 -11.41
C THR A 202 -10.93 2.12 -10.10
N SER A 203 -12.23 2.14 -9.78
CA SER A 203 -12.75 2.70 -8.52
C SER A 203 -12.58 1.78 -7.30
N GLY A 204 -12.46 0.46 -7.55
CA GLY A 204 -12.30 -0.56 -6.51
C GLY A 204 -10.84 -0.85 -6.19
N HIS A 205 -10.54 -1.10 -4.91
CA HIS A 205 -9.19 -1.45 -4.47
C HIS A 205 -8.80 -2.91 -4.78
N LEU A 206 -9.76 -3.79 -5.07
CA LEU A 206 -9.49 -5.21 -5.30
C LEU A 206 -8.81 -5.50 -6.64
N TYR A 207 -9.10 -4.71 -7.67
CA TYR A 207 -8.41 -4.83 -8.97
C TYR A 207 -6.89 -4.62 -8.86
N PRO A 208 -6.40 -3.47 -8.36
CA PRO A 208 -4.95 -3.27 -8.21
C PRO A 208 -4.35 -4.22 -7.16
N THR A 209 -5.12 -4.65 -6.16
CA THR A 209 -4.67 -5.65 -5.18
C THR A 209 -4.44 -7.01 -5.84
N MET A 210 -5.34 -7.47 -6.71
CA MET A 210 -5.18 -8.70 -7.48
C MET A 210 -3.93 -8.63 -8.36
N LEU A 211 -3.74 -7.54 -9.12
CA LEU A 211 -2.55 -7.34 -9.93
C LEU A 211 -1.26 -7.35 -9.10
N LEU A 212 -1.26 -6.71 -7.92
CA LEU A 212 -0.13 -6.70 -7.00
C LEU A 212 0.19 -8.12 -6.53
N VAL A 213 -0.81 -8.89 -6.11
CA VAL A 213 -0.62 -10.28 -5.66
C VAL A 213 -0.06 -11.14 -6.78
N GLU A 214 -0.61 -11.04 -7.99
CA GLU A 214 -0.10 -11.77 -9.17
C GLU A 214 1.36 -11.41 -9.46
N ALA A 215 1.65 -10.13 -9.65
CA ALA A 215 2.98 -9.66 -10.05
C ALA A 215 4.03 -9.93 -8.96
N PHE A 216 3.71 -9.68 -7.68
CA PHE A 216 4.68 -9.89 -6.60
C PHE A 216 4.89 -11.38 -6.32
N THR A 217 3.90 -12.23 -6.56
CA THR A 217 4.12 -13.69 -6.51
C THR A 217 5.10 -14.12 -7.60
N ASP A 218 4.97 -13.59 -8.82
CA ASP A 218 5.91 -13.86 -9.92
C ASP A 218 7.33 -13.33 -9.57
N VAL A 219 7.45 -12.13 -8.97
CA VAL A 219 8.73 -11.60 -8.48
C VAL A 219 9.34 -12.50 -7.40
N ILE A 220 8.55 -12.94 -6.42
CA ILE A 220 9.01 -13.84 -5.35
C ILE A 220 9.52 -15.16 -5.96
N HIS A 221 8.83 -15.69 -6.98
CA HIS A 221 9.27 -16.90 -7.68
C HIS A 221 10.66 -16.73 -8.33
N LEU A 222 10.90 -15.59 -8.98
CA LEU A 222 12.20 -15.26 -9.57
C LEU A 222 13.30 -15.07 -8.51
N VAL A 223 12.95 -14.48 -7.36
CA VAL A 223 13.86 -14.34 -6.20
C VAL A 223 14.23 -15.71 -5.64
N ASP A 224 13.27 -16.62 -5.47
CA ASP A 224 13.51 -18.00 -5.04
C ASP A 224 14.43 -18.77 -6.02
N GLY A 225 14.30 -18.51 -7.33
CA GLY A 225 15.15 -19.08 -8.38
C GLY A 225 16.57 -18.48 -8.45
N GLY A 226 16.83 -17.38 -7.76
CA GLY A 226 18.13 -16.67 -7.77
C GLY A 226 18.34 -15.77 -9.00
N GLU A 227 17.35 -15.62 -9.86
CA GLU A 227 17.44 -14.82 -11.10
C GLU A 227 17.56 -13.32 -10.84
N LEU A 228 17.05 -12.87 -9.69
CA LEU A 228 17.12 -11.47 -9.23
C LEU A 228 18.13 -11.29 -8.09
N SER A 229 19.13 -12.16 -8.02
CA SER A 229 20.19 -12.08 -7.01
C SER A 229 20.94 -10.74 -7.10
N GLY A 230 21.06 -10.05 -5.97
CA GLY A 230 21.69 -8.73 -5.88
C GLY A 230 20.77 -7.53 -6.09
N LEU A 231 19.52 -7.72 -6.54
CA LEU A 231 18.51 -6.65 -6.61
C LEU A 231 17.66 -6.56 -5.35
N PHE A 232 17.41 -7.68 -4.66
CA PHE A 232 16.55 -7.78 -3.49
C PHE A 232 17.37 -8.17 -2.26
N ASP A 233 17.58 -7.21 -1.36
CA ASP A 233 18.10 -7.48 -0.02
C ASP A 233 17.01 -8.08 0.89
N GLU A 234 17.38 -8.47 2.10
CA GLU A 234 16.44 -9.09 3.06
C GLU A 234 15.31 -8.14 3.48
N ASP A 235 15.57 -6.83 3.54
CA ASP A 235 14.55 -5.81 3.86
C ASP A 235 13.48 -5.74 2.76
N LEU A 236 13.89 -5.66 1.50
CA LEU A 236 12.97 -5.61 0.37
C LEU A 236 12.20 -6.92 0.20
N LYS A 237 12.84 -8.07 0.43
CA LYS A 237 12.15 -9.37 0.48
C LYS A 237 11.04 -9.38 1.54
N CYS A 238 11.33 -8.91 2.75
CA CYS A 238 10.33 -8.83 3.83
C CYS A 238 9.17 -7.89 3.45
N LYS A 239 9.47 -6.73 2.87
CA LYS A 239 8.44 -5.75 2.43
C LYS A 239 7.53 -6.32 1.34
N ILE A 240 8.06 -7.07 0.39
CA ILE A 240 7.28 -7.70 -0.68
C ILE A 240 6.41 -8.82 -0.12
N GLY A 241 6.97 -9.70 0.72
CA GLY A 241 6.23 -10.74 1.41
C GLY A 241 5.10 -10.17 2.26
N LEU A 242 5.38 -9.13 3.05
CA LEU A 242 4.39 -8.41 3.85
C LEU A 242 3.27 -7.82 2.99
N SER A 243 3.62 -7.18 1.86
CA SER A 243 2.64 -6.56 0.97
C SER A 243 1.67 -7.59 0.38
N VAL A 244 2.19 -8.73 -0.08
CA VAL A 244 1.37 -9.86 -0.58
C VAL A 244 0.53 -10.44 0.55
N PHE A 245 1.12 -10.66 1.72
CA PHE A 245 0.41 -11.24 2.86
C PHE A 245 -0.76 -10.37 3.32
N GLN A 246 -0.53 -9.07 3.49
CA GLN A 246 -1.57 -8.12 3.86
C GLN A 246 -2.64 -7.97 2.78
N ALA A 247 -2.26 -7.92 1.50
CA ALA A 247 -3.20 -7.86 0.40
C ALA A 247 -4.22 -9.00 0.48
N VAL A 248 -3.73 -10.24 0.59
CA VAL A 248 -4.56 -11.44 0.68
C VAL A 248 -5.32 -11.52 2.01
N LEU A 249 -4.66 -11.25 3.14
CA LEU A 249 -5.32 -11.30 4.45
C LEU A 249 -6.49 -10.30 4.51
N ARG A 250 -6.32 -9.09 3.99
CA ARG A 250 -7.37 -8.08 3.93
C ARG A 250 -8.52 -8.48 3.00
N ILE A 251 -8.26 -9.22 1.93
CA ILE A 251 -9.33 -9.80 1.10
C ILE A 251 -10.18 -10.76 1.96
N VAL A 252 -9.54 -11.69 2.67
CA VAL A 252 -10.24 -12.66 3.54
C VAL A 252 -11.00 -11.97 4.67
N LEU A 253 -10.40 -10.97 5.35
CA LEU A 253 -10.99 -10.27 6.48
C LEU A 253 -12.21 -9.40 6.13
N ASN A 254 -12.39 -9.06 4.85
CA ASN A 254 -13.46 -8.20 4.35
C ASN A 254 -14.46 -8.94 3.44
N GLN A 255 -14.43 -10.28 3.40
CA GLN A 255 -15.45 -11.05 2.68
C GLN A 255 -16.79 -10.92 3.42
N ASP A 256 -17.86 -10.61 2.68
CA ASP A 256 -19.20 -10.54 3.24
C ASP A 256 -19.74 -11.95 3.59
N ASP A 257 -20.77 -12.00 4.43
CA ASP A 257 -21.38 -13.26 4.88
C ASP A 257 -21.91 -14.12 3.73
N ASP A 258 -22.32 -13.49 2.62
CA ASP A 258 -22.81 -14.16 1.41
C ASP A 258 -21.68 -14.71 0.53
N GLY A 259 -20.42 -14.45 0.87
CA GLY A 259 -19.23 -14.87 0.13
C GLY A 259 -18.73 -13.86 -0.91
N SER A 260 -19.42 -12.73 -1.09
CA SER A 260 -19.03 -11.69 -2.05
C SER A 260 -18.15 -10.60 -1.43
N TRP A 261 -17.73 -9.65 -2.26
CA TRP A 261 -17.22 -8.36 -1.80
C TRP A 261 -18.17 -7.24 -2.22
N ARG A 262 -18.96 -6.76 -1.26
CA ARG A 262 -19.98 -5.72 -1.39
C ARG A 262 -21.07 -6.05 -2.42
N GLY A 263 -21.29 -7.34 -2.69
CA GLY A 263 -22.21 -7.79 -3.73
C GLY A 263 -21.77 -7.50 -5.16
N TYR A 264 -20.55 -6.96 -5.38
CA TYR A 264 -20.04 -6.72 -6.73
C TYR A 264 -19.40 -7.99 -7.29
N ARG A 265 -19.86 -8.38 -8.46
CA ARG A 265 -19.42 -9.56 -9.19
C ARG A 265 -17.97 -9.43 -9.63
N GLU A 266 -17.62 -8.36 -10.32
CA GLU A 266 -16.27 -8.23 -10.86
C GLU A 266 -15.22 -8.11 -9.74
N GLN A 267 -15.56 -7.41 -8.65
CA GLN A 267 -14.72 -7.37 -7.45
C GLN A 267 -14.55 -8.75 -6.80
N THR A 268 -15.62 -9.56 -6.76
CA THR A 268 -15.57 -10.93 -6.28
C THR A 268 -14.68 -11.80 -7.18
N CYS A 269 -14.70 -11.61 -8.50
CA CYS A 269 -13.77 -12.28 -9.41
C CYS A 269 -12.31 -11.91 -9.11
N TYR A 270 -12.00 -10.62 -8.91
CA TYR A 270 -10.65 -10.17 -8.55
C TYR A 270 -10.17 -10.79 -7.23
N ALA A 271 -11.04 -10.84 -6.23
CA ALA A 271 -10.75 -11.46 -4.95
C ALA A 271 -10.45 -12.96 -5.11
N ILE A 272 -11.28 -13.70 -5.86
CA ILE A 272 -11.02 -15.13 -6.16
C ILE A 272 -9.65 -15.30 -6.81
N LEU A 273 -9.33 -14.52 -7.85
CA LEU A 273 -8.06 -14.63 -8.57
C LEU A 273 -6.86 -14.39 -7.64
N ALA A 274 -6.91 -13.35 -6.80
CA ALA A 274 -5.89 -13.08 -5.80
C ALA A 274 -5.74 -14.22 -4.77
N LEU A 275 -6.86 -14.75 -4.26
CA LEU A 275 -6.88 -15.87 -3.31
C LEU A 275 -6.33 -17.15 -3.94
N THR A 276 -6.66 -17.42 -5.21
CA THR A 276 -6.12 -18.59 -5.93
C THR A 276 -4.62 -18.47 -6.14
N GLN A 277 -4.12 -17.29 -6.45
CA GLN A 277 -2.69 -17.04 -6.56
C GLN A 277 -1.98 -17.26 -5.21
N ALA A 278 -2.60 -16.84 -4.11
CA ALA A 278 -2.06 -17.03 -2.75
C ALA A 278 -1.86 -18.51 -2.37
N ARG A 279 -2.63 -19.46 -2.96
CA ARG A 279 -2.45 -20.91 -2.73
C ARG A 279 -1.07 -21.41 -3.16
N HIS A 280 -0.41 -20.72 -4.08
CA HIS A 280 0.94 -21.08 -4.55
C HIS A 280 2.06 -20.60 -3.61
N VAL A 281 1.75 -19.75 -2.64
CA VAL A 281 2.71 -19.03 -1.82
C VAL A 281 2.85 -19.67 -0.43
N TYR A 282 4.09 -20.00 -0.05
CA TYR A 282 4.43 -20.87 1.06
C TYR A 282 3.98 -20.33 2.42
N PHE A 283 4.07 -19.02 2.64
CA PHE A 283 3.68 -18.43 3.92
C PHE A 283 2.16 -18.42 4.17
N PHE A 284 1.33 -18.85 3.20
CA PHE A 284 -0.10 -19.14 3.42
C PHE A 284 -0.40 -20.61 3.73
N THR A 285 0.60 -21.49 3.79
CA THR A 285 0.40 -22.93 4.08
C THR A 285 -0.40 -23.21 5.35
N HIS A 286 -0.27 -22.35 6.38
CA HIS A 286 -1.03 -22.47 7.64
C HIS A 286 -2.44 -21.86 7.60
N MET A 287 -2.83 -21.29 6.45
CA MET A 287 -4.12 -20.63 6.21
C MET A 287 -4.89 -21.25 5.02
N VAL A 288 -4.42 -22.37 4.45
CA VAL A 288 -4.99 -22.98 3.25
C VAL A 288 -6.49 -23.26 3.39
N ASP A 289 -6.92 -23.80 4.53
CA ASP A 289 -8.35 -24.10 4.77
C ASP A 289 -9.20 -22.83 4.76
N THR A 290 -8.68 -21.74 5.33
CA THR A 290 -9.36 -20.44 5.35
C THR A 290 -9.45 -19.84 3.94
N LEU A 291 -8.35 -19.91 3.18
CA LEU A 291 -8.33 -19.46 1.78
C LEU A 291 -9.32 -20.28 0.94
N GLN A 292 -9.32 -21.60 1.07
CA GLN A 292 -10.20 -22.49 0.32
C GLN A 292 -11.67 -22.24 0.68
N SER A 293 -11.99 -22.12 1.97
CA SER A 293 -13.36 -21.79 2.40
C SER A 293 -13.83 -20.43 1.86
N CYS A 294 -12.94 -19.43 1.83
CA CYS A 294 -13.21 -18.12 1.25
C CYS A 294 -13.52 -18.22 -0.25
N ILE A 295 -12.69 -18.95 -1.01
CA ILE A 295 -12.88 -19.22 -2.44
C ILE A 295 -14.20 -19.97 -2.69
N ASP A 296 -14.48 -21.03 -1.94
CA ASP A 296 -15.66 -21.87 -2.13
C ASP A 296 -16.96 -21.08 -1.95
N ARG A 297 -17.05 -20.24 -0.92
CA ARG A 297 -18.18 -19.33 -0.70
C ARG A 297 -18.35 -18.36 -1.86
N SER A 298 -17.24 -17.77 -2.32
CA SER A 298 -17.23 -16.81 -3.44
C SER A 298 -17.70 -17.46 -4.74
N VAL A 299 -17.23 -18.69 -5.03
CA VAL A 299 -17.60 -19.46 -6.21
C VAL A 299 -19.06 -19.86 -6.16
N SER A 300 -19.57 -20.26 -4.99
CA SER A 300 -20.99 -20.56 -4.81
C SER A 300 -21.84 -19.32 -5.15
N TRP A 301 -21.49 -18.17 -4.56
CA TRP A 301 -22.17 -16.91 -4.83
C TRP A 301 -22.12 -16.49 -6.31
N LEU A 302 -20.97 -16.69 -6.96
CA LEU A 302 -20.76 -16.28 -8.35
C LEU A 302 -21.51 -17.14 -9.38
N LYS A 303 -21.71 -18.44 -9.08
CA LYS A 303 -22.45 -19.38 -9.94
C LYS A 303 -23.95 -19.08 -9.99
N ASP A 304 -24.52 -18.55 -8.92
CA ASP A 304 -25.95 -18.26 -8.81
C ASP A 304 -26.36 -16.94 -9.48
N ARG A 305 -25.41 -16.21 -10.09
CA ARG A 305 -25.63 -14.90 -10.73
C ARG A 305 -25.50 -14.99 -12.25
N SER A 306 -26.36 -14.26 -12.96
CA SER A 306 -26.34 -14.15 -14.42
C SER A 306 -25.02 -13.54 -14.95
N LEU A 307 -24.82 -13.59 -16.27
CA LEU A 307 -23.64 -13.01 -16.93
C LEU A 307 -23.75 -11.49 -17.14
N HIS A 308 -24.96 -10.92 -17.08
CA HIS A 308 -25.20 -9.48 -17.21
C HIS A 308 -25.19 -8.83 -15.83
N SER A 309 -24.17 -8.03 -15.52
CA SER A 309 -24.13 -7.18 -14.31
C SER A 309 -24.39 -5.73 -14.72
N GLU A 310 -24.58 -4.87 -13.74
CA GLU A 310 -24.50 -3.41 -13.89
C GLU A 310 -23.34 -2.91 -13.01
N ASP A 311 -22.25 -3.66 -12.98
CA ASP A 311 -21.14 -3.42 -12.08
C ASP A 311 -20.25 -2.33 -12.69
N LEU A 312 -20.52 -1.07 -12.34
CA LEU A 312 -19.78 0.09 -12.84
C LEU A 312 -18.43 0.24 -12.11
N THR A 313 -17.54 -0.74 -12.24
CA THR A 313 -16.23 -0.82 -11.55
C THR A 313 -15.16 0.05 -12.18
N TRP A 314 -15.26 0.29 -13.48
CA TRP A 314 -14.31 1.07 -14.27
C TRP A 314 -14.66 2.56 -14.21
N THR A 315 -13.65 3.43 -14.21
CA THR A 315 -13.85 4.88 -14.13
C THR A 315 -13.07 5.62 -15.20
N SER A 316 -13.78 6.49 -15.91
CA SER A 316 -13.22 7.54 -16.76
C SER A 316 -13.84 8.87 -16.33
N LYS A 317 -14.61 9.53 -17.20
CA LYS A 317 -15.46 10.68 -16.85
C LYS A 317 -16.65 10.27 -15.99
N THR A 318 -17.15 9.07 -16.22
CA THR A 318 -18.23 8.42 -15.47
C THR A 318 -17.80 7.00 -15.11
N ALA A 319 -18.53 6.37 -14.21
CA ALA A 319 -18.39 4.93 -13.96
C ALA A 319 -18.98 4.15 -15.15
N TYR A 320 -18.36 3.03 -15.54
CA TYR A 320 -18.78 2.19 -16.66
C TYR A 320 -18.43 0.72 -16.44
N GLU A 321 -19.00 -0.16 -17.27
CA GLU A 321 -18.69 -1.59 -17.33
C GLU A 321 -18.16 -1.93 -18.73
N VAL A 322 -17.29 -2.95 -18.81
CA VAL A 322 -16.85 -3.55 -20.09
C VAL A 322 -17.23 -5.02 -20.09
N GLY A 323 -18.37 -5.33 -20.72
CA GLY A 323 -19.04 -6.63 -20.57
C GLY A 323 -18.16 -7.85 -20.87
N PHE A 324 -17.42 -7.85 -21.99
CA PHE A 324 -16.54 -8.98 -22.34
C PHE A 324 -15.35 -9.14 -21.38
N VAL A 325 -14.85 -8.04 -20.81
CA VAL A 325 -13.78 -8.07 -19.81
C VAL A 325 -14.31 -8.63 -18.48
N ALA A 326 -15.50 -8.19 -18.05
CA ALA A 326 -16.16 -8.72 -16.87
C ALA A 326 -16.46 -10.23 -17.00
N GLU A 327 -16.89 -10.68 -18.19
CA GLU A 327 -17.09 -12.09 -18.49
C GLU A 327 -15.78 -12.88 -18.45
N ALA A 328 -14.69 -12.37 -19.04
CA ALA A 328 -13.38 -12.99 -18.98
C ALA A 328 -12.90 -13.17 -17.53
N TYR A 329 -13.10 -12.16 -16.66
CA TYR A 329 -12.79 -12.27 -15.24
C TYR A 329 -13.62 -13.34 -14.53
N LYS A 330 -14.92 -13.45 -14.82
CA LYS A 330 -15.77 -14.50 -14.25
C LYS A 330 -15.28 -15.89 -14.66
N LEU A 331 -14.99 -16.09 -15.94
CA LEU A 331 -14.48 -17.37 -16.45
C LEU A 331 -13.12 -17.72 -15.84
N ALA A 332 -12.19 -16.77 -15.79
CA ALA A 332 -10.88 -16.95 -15.18
C ALA A 332 -10.97 -17.28 -13.67
N ALA A 333 -11.84 -16.58 -12.92
CA ALA A 333 -12.04 -16.83 -11.50
C ALA A 333 -12.60 -18.24 -11.24
N LEU A 334 -13.61 -18.66 -12.00
CA LEU A 334 -14.19 -20.00 -11.86
C LEU A 334 -13.21 -21.10 -12.27
N GLN A 335 -12.43 -20.88 -13.32
CA GLN A 335 -11.42 -21.83 -13.79
C GLN A 335 -10.29 -21.98 -12.77
N SER A 336 -9.68 -20.87 -12.34
CA SER A 336 -8.57 -20.86 -11.37
C SER A 336 -8.95 -21.47 -10.02
N ALA A 337 -10.17 -21.22 -9.55
CA ALA A 337 -10.69 -21.82 -8.32
C ALA A 337 -10.82 -23.35 -8.42
N GLY A 338 -11.10 -23.88 -9.62
CA GLY A 338 -11.22 -25.32 -9.87
C GLY A 338 -9.88 -26.05 -10.04
N LEU A 339 -8.76 -25.33 -10.13
CA LEU A 339 -7.45 -25.96 -10.29
C LEU A 339 -6.93 -26.51 -8.96
N GLU A 340 -6.40 -27.73 -9.00
CA GLU A 340 -5.71 -28.33 -7.86
C GLU A 340 -4.32 -27.73 -7.70
N VAL A 341 -4.01 -27.26 -6.49
CA VAL A 341 -2.68 -26.78 -6.11
C VAL A 341 -2.13 -27.75 -5.06
N PRO A 342 -1.35 -28.77 -5.46
CA PRO A 342 -0.94 -29.86 -4.57
C PRO A 342 0.01 -29.40 -3.46
N ALA A 343 0.83 -28.38 -3.72
CA ALA A 343 1.69 -27.77 -2.71
C ALA A 343 2.09 -26.35 -3.11
N ALA A 344 2.27 -25.49 -2.11
CA ALA A 344 2.87 -24.17 -2.30
C ALA A 344 4.37 -24.30 -2.62
N THR A 345 4.81 -23.62 -3.68
CA THR A 345 6.18 -23.69 -4.19
C THR A 345 6.92 -22.36 -4.12
N VAL A 346 6.20 -21.25 -4.01
CA VAL A 346 6.74 -19.88 -4.10
C VAL A 346 6.93 -19.27 -2.72
N GLY A 347 7.99 -18.51 -2.52
CA GLY A 347 8.29 -17.75 -1.30
C GLY A 347 9.06 -18.53 -0.25
N ARG A 348 9.73 -19.64 -0.60
CA ARG A 348 10.51 -20.41 0.39
C ARG A 348 11.66 -19.58 0.95
N SER A 349 12.31 -18.75 0.14
CA SER A 349 13.40 -17.88 0.63
C SER A 349 12.92 -16.80 1.61
N LEU A 350 11.63 -16.46 1.61
CA LEU A 350 11.02 -15.47 2.51
C LEU A 350 10.50 -16.08 3.83
N THR A 351 10.56 -17.41 3.98
CA THR A 351 9.89 -18.13 5.08
C THR A 351 10.70 -18.31 6.34
N SER A 352 11.96 -17.85 6.35
CA SER A 352 12.73 -17.66 7.59
C SER A 352 12.01 -16.75 8.60
N ALA A 353 11.04 -15.96 8.14
CA ALA A 353 10.18 -15.13 8.96
C ALA A 353 9.06 -15.90 9.67
N VAL A 354 8.56 -17.05 9.19
CA VAL A 354 7.32 -17.68 9.73
C VAL A 354 7.65 -18.63 10.90
N PRO A 355 7.06 -18.45 12.10
CA PRO A 355 7.44 -19.26 13.28
C PRO A 355 7.02 -20.74 13.12
N SER A 356 7.98 -21.67 13.11
CA SER A 356 7.70 -23.10 12.88
C SER A 356 7.38 -23.92 14.13
N TYR A 357 7.58 -23.41 15.36
CA TYR A 357 7.32 -24.18 16.59
C TYR A 357 6.73 -23.38 17.77
N ASP A 358 6.76 -22.03 17.74
CA ASP A 358 6.27 -21.19 18.84
C ASP A 358 4.88 -20.58 18.59
N LEU A 359 4.32 -20.76 17.38
CA LEU A 359 3.05 -20.15 16.97
C LEU A 359 1.87 -20.56 17.87
N GLU A 360 1.73 -21.87 18.14
CA GLU A 360 0.61 -22.39 18.94
C GLU A 360 0.73 -22.01 20.43
N GLN A 361 1.95 -21.95 20.96
CA GLN A 361 2.17 -21.48 22.33
C GLN A 361 1.83 -20.00 22.46
N TYR A 362 2.26 -19.20 21.48
CA TYR A 362 1.98 -17.78 21.42
C TYR A 362 0.47 -17.49 21.25
N MET A 363 -0.20 -18.21 20.34
CA MET A 363 -1.67 -18.14 20.17
C MET A 363 -2.39 -18.46 21.48
N ARG A 364 -1.95 -19.50 22.21
CA ARG A 364 -2.55 -19.88 23.51
C ARG A 364 -2.40 -18.78 24.56
N LEU A 365 -1.28 -18.06 24.57
CA LEU A 365 -1.05 -16.93 25.47
C LEU A 365 -1.95 -15.75 25.11
N VAL A 366 -1.92 -15.32 23.85
CA VAL A 366 -2.67 -14.16 23.36
C VAL A 366 -4.17 -14.33 23.56
N ARG A 367 -4.72 -15.54 23.32
CA ARG A 367 -6.14 -15.84 23.52
C ARG A 367 -6.64 -15.66 24.95
N LYS A 368 -5.74 -15.70 25.95
CA LYS A 368 -6.12 -15.44 27.35
C LYS A 368 -6.36 -13.96 27.64
N THR A 369 -5.94 -13.07 26.75
CA THR A 369 -6.18 -11.64 26.91
C THR A 369 -7.61 -11.30 26.50
N ALA A 370 -8.24 -10.36 27.21
CA ALA A 370 -9.60 -9.93 26.91
C ALA A 370 -9.75 -9.40 25.46
N LEU A 371 -8.71 -8.70 24.97
CA LEU A 371 -8.69 -8.10 23.63
C LEU A 371 -8.84 -9.12 22.49
N PHE A 372 -8.24 -10.29 22.63
CA PHE A 372 -8.12 -11.28 21.56
C PHE A 372 -8.93 -12.57 21.81
N SER A 373 -9.57 -12.68 22.98
CA SER A 373 -10.32 -13.87 23.39
C SER A 373 -11.50 -14.23 22.47
N SER A 374 -12.11 -13.22 21.82
CA SER A 374 -13.27 -13.38 20.93
C SER A 374 -12.90 -13.64 19.47
N LEU A 375 -11.62 -13.59 19.11
CA LEU A 375 -11.20 -13.78 17.72
C LEU A 375 -11.08 -15.26 17.35
N ASP A 376 -11.39 -15.55 16.09
CA ASP A 376 -11.18 -16.86 15.53
C ASP A 376 -9.70 -17.22 15.44
N ASN A 377 -9.41 -18.52 15.48
CA ASN A 377 -8.04 -19.03 15.40
C ASN A 377 -7.32 -18.58 14.12
N TRP A 378 -8.03 -18.53 12.99
CA TRP A 378 -7.44 -18.16 11.72
C TRP A 378 -7.06 -16.67 11.68
N GLU A 379 -7.84 -15.78 12.30
CA GLU A 379 -7.55 -14.34 12.36
C GLU A 379 -6.29 -14.06 13.18
N LEU A 380 -6.18 -14.74 14.34
CA LEU A 380 -4.99 -14.65 15.19
C LEU A 380 -3.77 -15.20 14.47
N ARG A 381 -3.91 -16.37 13.83
CA ARG A 381 -2.84 -17.00 13.07
C ARG A 381 -2.36 -16.10 11.94
N GLY A 382 -3.28 -15.54 11.14
CA GLY A 382 -2.94 -14.59 10.08
C GLY A 382 -2.18 -13.38 10.62
N SER A 383 -2.65 -12.80 11.73
CA SER A 383 -1.99 -11.66 12.36
C SER A 383 -0.58 -11.99 12.86
N ILE A 384 -0.32 -13.20 13.36
CA ILE A 384 1.02 -13.61 13.80
C ILE A 384 1.95 -13.83 12.62
N ILE A 385 1.47 -14.42 11.52
CA ILE A 385 2.27 -14.57 10.29
C ILE A 385 2.61 -13.19 9.72
N GLU A 386 1.66 -12.26 9.65
CA GLU A 386 1.93 -10.88 9.22
C GLU A 386 2.99 -10.21 10.09
N SER A 387 2.87 -10.36 11.41
CA SER A 387 3.81 -9.82 12.40
C SER A 387 5.24 -10.28 12.18
N SER A 388 5.40 -11.49 11.65
CA SER A 388 6.68 -12.14 11.53
C SER A 388 7.56 -11.51 10.44
N PHE A 389 6.96 -10.88 9.43
CA PHE A 389 7.68 -10.09 8.41
C PHE A 389 8.32 -8.81 8.96
N PHE A 390 7.82 -8.27 10.07
CA PHE A 390 8.40 -7.09 10.71
C PHE A 390 9.60 -7.42 11.59
N VAL A 391 9.76 -8.68 12.02
CA VAL A 391 10.81 -9.08 12.96
C VAL A 391 12.22 -8.82 12.38
N PRO A 392 12.57 -9.25 11.15
CA PRO A 392 13.88 -8.98 10.57
C PRO A 392 14.13 -7.48 10.38
N LEU A 393 13.08 -6.72 10.02
CA LEU A 393 13.17 -5.27 9.82
C LEU A 393 13.54 -4.55 11.11
N LEU A 394 12.89 -4.91 12.22
CA LEU A 394 13.19 -4.35 13.54
C LEU A 394 14.54 -4.85 14.07
N GLN A 395 14.91 -6.11 13.81
CA GLN A 395 16.20 -6.65 14.19
C GLN A 395 17.36 -5.89 13.54
N ALA A 396 17.22 -5.47 12.28
CA ALA A 396 18.23 -4.69 11.59
C ALA A 396 18.48 -3.32 12.26
N GLN A 397 17.45 -2.71 12.86
CA GLN A 397 17.56 -1.37 13.49
C GLN A 397 17.87 -1.42 14.99
N ARG A 398 17.83 -2.59 15.63
CA ARG A 398 17.89 -2.71 17.11
C ARG A 398 19.19 -2.21 17.75
N VAL A 399 20.28 -2.09 16.99
CA VAL A 399 21.59 -1.66 17.50
C VAL A 399 21.94 -0.23 17.13
N GLU A 400 21.03 0.47 16.43
CA GLU A 400 21.27 1.83 15.92
C GLU A 400 21.56 2.83 17.06
N ILE A 401 20.81 2.73 18.15
CA ILE A 401 20.93 3.63 19.30
C ILE A 401 21.71 2.97 20.44
N TYR A 402 21.26 1.78 20.87
CA TYR A 402 21.76 1.11 22.06
C TYR A 402 22.74 -0.02 21.70
N PRO A 403 24.06 0.14 21.99
CA PRO A 403 25.04 -0.90 21.70
C PRO A 403 24.75 -2.16 22.53
N ARG A 404 24.84 -3.34 21.89
CA ARG A 404 24.53 -4.64 22.51
C ARG A 404 25.77 -5.44 22.91
N ASP A 405 26.97 -5.04 22.46
CA ASP A 405 28.19 -5.87 22.54
C ASP A 405 28.76 -6.05 23.96
N ASN A 406 28.31 -5.25 24.94
CA ASN A 406 28.90 -5.20 26.29
C ASN A 406 27.93 -5.48 27.45
N VAL A 407 26.68 -5.88 27.19
CA VAL A 407 25.65 -6.07 28.23
C VAL A 407 25.02 -7.46 28.12
N LYS A 408 24.96 -8.21 29.23
CA LYS A 408 24.20 -9.47 29.33
C LYS A 408 22.70 -9.18 29.32
N ILE A 409 22.17 -8.79 28.17
CA ILE A 409 20.73 -8.56 28.00
C ILE A 409 20.07 -9.90 27.67
N LYS A 410 18.87 -10.14 28.22
CA LYS A 410 18.07 -11.35 27.94
C LYS A 410 17.86 -11.51 26.44
N GLU A 411 17.76 -12.77 25.98
CA GLU A 411 17.41 -13.11 24.60
C GLU A 411 16.23 -12.26 24.11
N ASP A 412 16.27 -11.83 22.84
CA ASP A 412 15.32 -10.90 22.20
C ASP A 412 13.89 -11.45 22.02
N ARG A 413 13.37 -12.19 23.00
CA ARG A 413 12.04 -12.81 23.01
C ARG A 413 10.90 -11.79 22.90
N TYR A 414 11.16 -10.52 23.20
CA TYR A 414 10.18 -9.44 23.03
C TYR A 414 9.99 -9.02 21.56
N LEU A 415 10.96 -9.31 20.67
CA LEU A 415 10.87 -8.95 19.25
C LEU A 415 9.83 -9.78 18.51
N SER A 416 9.45 -10.97 19.00
CA SER A 416 8.36 -11.75 18.42
C SER A 416 6.97 -11.26 18.84
N ILE A 417 6.86 -10.63 20.02
CA ILE A 417 5.58 -10.20 20.61
C ILE A 417 5.17 -8.80 20.11
N ARG A 418 6.14 -7.89 20.05
CA ARG A 418 5.89 -6.47 19.77
C ARG A 418 5.19 -6.23 18.42
N PRO A 419 5.63 -6.83 17.30
CA PRO A 419 4.93 -6.63 16.02
C PRO A 419 3.48 -7.11 16.10
N PHE A 420 3.23 -8.21 16.81
CA PHE A 420 1.88 -8.74 16.99
C PHE A 420 0.95 -7.80 17.76
N THR A 421 1.42 -7.09 18.78
CA THR A 421 0.56 -6.15 19.50
C THR A 421 -0.03 -5.09 18.55
N TRP A 422 0.79 -4.58 17.63
CA TRP A 422 0.35 -3.60 16.63
C TRP A 422 -0.48 -4.24 15.51
N VAL A 423 0.02 -5.30 14.89
CA VAL A 423 -0.65 -6.00 13.77
C VAL A 423 -1.96 -6.63 14.21
N GLY A 424 -1.98 -7.35 15.33
CA GLY A 424 -3.17 -8.00 15.87
C GLY A 424 -4.27 -6.99 16.18
N CYS A 425 -3.94 -5.84 16.80
CA CYS A 425 -4.92 -4.77 17.05
C CYS A 425 -5.41 -4.13 15.74
N ASN A 426 -4.50 -3.89 14.80
CA ASN A 426 -4.81 -3.32 13.48
C ASN A 426 -5.80 -4.20 12.70
N ASN A 427 -5.56 -5.51 12.67
CA ASN A 427 -6.41 -6.46 11.97
C ASN A 427 -7.74 -6.69 12.69
N ARG A 428 -7.72 -6.84 14.02
CA ARG A 428 -8.93 -6.97 14.85
C ARG A 428 -9.90 -5.80 14.66
N SER A 429 -9.38 -4.58 14.61
CA SER A 429 -10.19 -3.37 14.45
C SER A 429 -10.54 -3.04 12.99
N ARG A 430 -10.03 -3.83 12.03
CA ARG A 430 -10.14 -3.56 10.58
C ARG A 430 -9.65 -2.15 10.21
N ALA A 431 -8.69 -1.61 10.96
CA ALA A 431 -8.14 -0.27 10.75
C ALA A 431 -7.25 -0.20 9.51
N PHE A 432 -6.55 -1.29 9.18
CA PHE A 432 -5.70 -1.44 8.00
C PHE A 432 -4.71 -0.29 7.79
N ALA A 433 -4.09 0.16 8.89
CA ALA A 433 -3.10 1.23 8.89
C ALA A 433 -1.95 0.96 7.90
N SER A 434 -1.28 2.05 7.48
CA SER A 434 -0.17 1.97 6.53
C SER A 434 1.04 1.27 7.14
N ASN A 435 1.82 0.57 6.32
CA ASN A 435 3.00 -0.16 6.78
C ASN A 435 4.07 0.76 7.36
N LYS A 436 4.20 1.97 6.82
CA LYS A 436 5.05 3.01 7.39
C LYS A 436 4.63 3.33 8.82
N TRP A 437 3.34 3.61 9.03
CA TRP A 437 2.84 3.95 10.36
C TRP A 437 2.99 2.79 11.34
N LEU A 438 2.63 1.57 10.94
CA LEU A 438 2.81 0.37 11.77
C LEU A 438 4.28 0.17 12.15
N TYR A 439 5.19 0.28 11.18
CA TYR A 439 6.62 0.15 11.43
C TYR A 439 7.16 1.24 12.36
N ASP A 440 6.79 2.50 12.14
CA ASP A 440 7.22 3.63 12.98
C ASP A 440 6.76 3.42 14.44
N MET A 441 5.52 2.97 14.65
CA MET A 441 5.00 2.66 15.99
C MET A 441 5.68 1.45 16.63
N MET A 442 5.98 0.39 15.86
CA MET A 442 6.74 -0.76 16.34
C MET A 442 8.17 -0.36 16.71
N TYR A 443 8.82 0.48 15.91
CA TYR A 443 10.17 0.96 16.14
C TYR A 443 10.24 1.88 17.36
N LEU A 444 9.31 2.83 17.52
CA LEU A 444 9.21 3.64 18.75
C LEU A 444 8.99 2.77 19.99
N SER A 445 8.13 1.76 19.89
CA SER A 445 7.94 0.80 20.98
C SER A 445 9.27 0.09 21.30
N LEU A 446 10.01 -0.32 20.27
CA LEU A 446 11.33 -0.97 20.40
C LEU A 446 12.28 -0.09 21.20
N LEU A 447 12.42 1.16 20.78
CA LEU A 447 13.27 2.12 21.47
C LEU A 447 12.84 2.35 22.93
N GLY A 448 11.54 2.44 23.22
CA GLY A 448 11.05 2.60 24.59
C GLY A 448 11.49 1.46 25.51
N TYR A 449 11.37 0.21 25.05
CA TYR A 449 11.82 -0.95 25.81
C TYR A 449 13.34 -1.01 25.97
N GLN A 450 14.10 -0.68 24.91
CA GLN A 450 15.56 -0.66 25.00
C GLN A 450 16.06 0.48 25.90
N THR A 451 15.31 1.59 25.97
CA THR A 451 15.59 2.70 26.88
C THR A 451 15.45 2.23 28.32
N ASP A 452 14.38 1.51 28.66
CA ASP A 452 14.19 0.92 30.00
C ASP A 452 15.36 0.01 30.39
N GLU A 453 15.70 -0.97 29.53
CA GLU A 453 16.83 -1.87 29.75
C GLU A 453 18.17 -1.12 29.90
N TYR A 454 18.39 -0.09 29.09
CA TYR A 454 19.62 0.69 29.12
C TYR A 454 19.72 1.59 30.35
N MET A 455 18.61 2.20 30.76
CA MET A 455 18.53 3.03 31.96
C MET A 455 18.85 2.19 33.20
N GLU A 456 18.32 0.96 33.29
CA GLU A 456 18.59 0.05 34.40
C GLU A 456 20.00 -0.56 34.37
N ALA A 457 20.42 -1.12 33.23
CA ALA A 457 21.66 -1.90 33.16
C ALA A 457 22.92 -1.05 32.97
N VAL A 458 22.79 0.19 32.47
CA VAL A 458 23.94 1.04 32.11
C VAL A 458 23.88 2.40 32.77
N ALA A 459 22.82 3.21 32.52
CA ALA A 459 22.80 4.60 32.99
C ALA A 459 22.79 4.71 34.52
N GLY A 460 21.93 3.95 35.20
CA GLY A 460 21.86 3.91 36.66
C GLY A 460 23.20 3.58 37.32
N PRO A 461 23.85 2.45 36.97
CA PRO A 461 25.17 2.08 37.51
C PRO A 461 26.28 3.08 37.20
N VAL A 462 26.25 3.72 36.02
CA VAL A 462 27.29 4.68 35.60
C VAL A 462 27.19 6.01 36.35
N PHE A 463 25.97 6.52 36.55
CA PHE A 463 25.76 7.80 37.23
C PHE A 463 25.90 7.66 38.74
N GLY A 464 25.30 6.63 39.35
CA GLY A 464 25.27 6.41 40.81
C GLY A 464 24.47 7.46 41.60
N ASP A 465 24.53 8.73 41.19
CA ASP A 465 23.69 9.84 41.60
C ASP A 465 22.61 10.10 40.54
N ILE A 466 21.36 9.77 40.87
CA ILE A 466 20.23 9.91 39.95
C ILE A 466 19.80 11.37 39.76
N SER A 467 20.12 12.27 40.71
CA SER A 467 19.87 13.71 40.53
C SER A 467 20.74 14.27 39.39
N LEU A 468 21.97 13.78 39.24
CA LEU A 468 22.83 14.11 38.11
C LEU A 468 22.26 13.57 36.79
N LEU A 469 21.69 12.36 36.81
CA LEU A 469 21.03 11.78 35.62
C LEU A 469 19.81 12.60 35.18
N HIS A 470 18.96 13.06 36.12
CA HIS A 470 17.86 13.98 35.82
C HIS A 470 18.36 15.28 35.17
N HIS A 471 19.41 15.89 35.72
CA HIS A 471 19.99 17.10 35.15
C HIS A 471 20.54 16.89 33.72
N THR A 472 21.21 15.75 33.49
CA THR A 472 21.70 15.36 32.17
C THR A 472 20.55 15.18 31.17
N ILE A 473 19.43 14.56 31.58
CA ILE A 473 18.24 14.40 30.71
C ILE A 473 17.71 15.76 30.27
N ASP A 474 17.52 16.70 31.20
CA ASP A 474 17.04 18.04 30.88
C ASP A 474 18.00 18.79 29.94
N LYS A 475 19.31 18.72 30.22
CA LYS A 475 20.37 19.29 29.37
C LYS A 475 20.30 18.75 27.94
N ILE A 476 20.11 17.44 27.77
CA ILE A 476 20.03 16.81 26.45
C ILE A 476 18.80 17.30 25.68
N ILE A 477 17.62 17.28 26.31
CA ILE A 477 16.36 17.69 25.68
C ILE A 477 16.40 19.17 25.27
N GLU A 478 16.92 20.04 26.13
CA GLU A 478 17.06 21.47 25.84
C GLU A 478 18.02 21.73 24.67
N ASN A 479 19.18 21.05 24.66
CA ASN A 479 20.16 21.19 23.57
C ASN A 479 19.61 20.69 22.23
N THR A 480 18.89 19.57 22.22
CA THR A 480 18.24 19.06 21.01
C THR A 480 17.23 20.06 20.45
N ARG A 481 16.42 20.71 21.31
CA ARG A 481 15.44 21.72 20.88
C ARG A 481 16.09 22.97 20.29
N LEU A 482 17.19 23.42 20.88
CA LEU A 482 17.95 24.59 20.39
C LEU A 482 18.59 24.33 19.02
N ASN A 483 19.08 23.12 18.78
CA ASN A 483 19.69 22.74 17.50
C ASN A 483 18.66 22.68 16.37
N SER A 484 17.40 22.35 16.67
CA SER A 484 16.31 22.25 15.67
C SER A 484 15.70 23.60 15.28
N ALA A 485 15.86 24.63 16.10
CA ALA A 485 15.31 25.97 15.89
C ALA A 485 16.10 26.85 14.89
N GLY A 486 17.18 26.34 14.27
CA GLY A 486 17.80 26.99 13.12
C GLY A 486 18.55 28.31 13.39
N THR A 487 19.13 28.50 14.57
CA THR A 487 20.13 29.57 14.77
C THR A 487 21.53 29.04 14.50
N ASN A 488 22.17 29.56 13.44
CA ASN A 488 23.63 29.61 13.27
C ASN A 488 24.26 30.49 14.37
N GLY A 489 24.11 30.08 15.62
CA GLY A 489 24.82 30.63 16.77
C GLY A 489 26.08 29.81 16.95
N THR A 490 27.22 30.46 16.77
CA THR A 490 28.55 29.96 17.12
C THR A 490 28.49 29.13 18.40
N VAL A 491 28.88 27.85 18.31
CA VAL A 491 29.10 26.98 19.47
C VAL A 491 30.04 27.72 20.42
N ARG A 492 29.47 28.29 21.48
CA ARG A 492 30.27 28.86 22.56
C ARG A 492 30.75 27.66 23.36
N ASN A 493 31.92 27.15 22.99
CA ASN A 493 32.69 26.20 23.81
C ASN A 493 32.87 26.82 25.20
N GLY A 494 31.96 26.48 26.11
CA GLY A 494 32.15 26.69 27.54
C GLY A 494 33.24 25.76 28.00
N ASN A 495 34.44 26.31 28.20
CA ASN A 495 35.53 25.64 28.90
C ASN A 495 35.06 25.31 30.32
N GLY A 496 34.61 24.06 30.50
CA GLY A 496 34.27 23.44 31.77
C GLY A 496 34.69 21.97 31.76
N HIS A 497 35.91 21.67 31.34
CA HIS A 497 36.49 20.33 31.52
C HIS A 497 36.78 20.09 33.00
N GLN A 498 35.74 19.74 33.77
CA GLN A 498 35.90 18.98 35.00
C GLN A 498 35.63 17.52 34.67
N HIS A 499 36.70 16.74 34.49
CA HIS A 499 36.79 15.29 34.72
C HIS A 499 35.47 14.47 34.67
N GLU A 500 34.69 14.55 33.59
CA GLU A 500 33.58 13.61 33.39
C GLU A 500 34.17 12.25 33.04
N SER A 501 33.75 11.22 33.77
CA SER A 501 34.14 9.84 33.49
C SER A 501 33.76 9.50 32.04
N PRO A 502 34.64 8.84 31.26
CA PRO A 502 34.35 8.47 29.87
C PRO A 502 33.06 7.66 29.72
N ASN A 503 32.63 6.97 30.77
CA ASN A 503 31.38 6.22 30.81
C ASN A 503 30.13 7.13 30.85
N ILE A 504 30.21 8.27 31.57
CA ILE A 504 29.10 9.24 31.64
C ILE A 504 28.85 9.85 30.26
N ARG A 505 29.92 10.26 29.58
CA ARG A 505 29.84 10.80 28.22
C ARG A 505 29.21 9.83 27.22
N GLN A 506 29.53 8.54 27.33
CA GLN A 506 28.93 7.51 26.48
C GLN A 506 27.40 7.39 26.68
N VAL A 507 26.94 7.53 27.93
CA VAL A 507 25.51 7.57 28.26
C VAL A 507 24.88 8.84 27.71
N GLU A 508 25.50 10.01 27.88
CA GLU A 508 25.01 11.27 27.30
C GLU A 508 24.85 11.17 25.77
N ASP A 509 25.86 10.66 25.07
CA ASP A 509 25.85 10.50 23.61
C ASP A 509 24.74 9.53 23.15
N THR A 510 24.47 8.48 23.92
CA THR A 510 23.43 7.49 23.60
C THR A 510 22.02 8.08 23.80
N LEU A 511 21.78 8.75 24.93
CA LEU A 511 20.51 9.41 25.21
C LEU A 511 20.27 10.60 24.26
N THR A 512 21.32 11.29 23.83
CA THR A 512 21.24 12.35 22.81
C THR A 512 20.80 11.79 21.46
N ARG A 513 21.35 10.64 21.03
CA ARG A 513 20.91 9.97 19.79
C ARG A 513 19.43 9.58 19.85
N PHE A 514 18.98 9.02 20.97
CA PHE A 514 17.56 8.69 21.17
C PHE A 514 16.66 9.92 21.10
N THR A 515 17.01 10.97 21.85
CA THR A 515 16.27 12.23 21.89
C THR A 515 16.18 12.88 20.50
N ASN A 516 17.27 12.88 19.74
CA ASN A 516 17.29 13.40 18.37
C ASN A 516 16.39 12.60 17.42
N ILE A 517 16.38 11.26 17.50
CA ILE A 517 15.54 10.43 16.64
C ILE A 517 14.05 10.68 16.88
N VAL A 518 13.64 10.89 18.14
CA VAL A 518 12.24 11.14 18.50
C VAL A 518 11.84 12.58 18.18
N LEU A 519 12.57 13.58 18.70
CA LEU A 519 12.15 14.99 18.62
C LEU A 519 12.42 15.61 17.24
N ASN A 520 13.39 15.11 16.48
CA ASN A 520 13.71 15.60 15.14
C ASN A 520 13.21 14.66 14.04
N HIS A 521 12.27 13.76 14.36
CA HIS A 521 11.62 12.95 13.35
C HIS A 521 10.91 13.85 12.32
N LYS A 522 10.98 13.50 11.03
CA LYS A 522 10.46 14.34 9.94
C LYS A 522 8.98 14.69 10.11
N ASP A 523 8.19 13.76 10.61
CA ASP A 523 6.75 13.97 10.80
C ASP A 523 6.46 14.82 12.05
N VAL A 524 7.34 14.82 13.05
CA VAL A 524 7.27 15.73 14.21
C VAL A 524 7.63 17.15 13.77
N LEU A 525 8.68 17.32 12.99
CA LEU A 525 9.07 18.66 12.49
C LEU A 525 8.01 19.28 11.56
N ARG A 526 7.15 18.46 10.95
CA ARG A 526 6.02 18.89 10.11
C ARG A 526 4.73 19.15 10.90
N SER A 527 4.63 18.70 12.15
CA SER A 527 3.44 18.93 12.98
C SER A 527 3.39 20.35 13.51
N SER A 528 2.26 20.73 14.11
CA SER A 528 2.10 22.06 14.69
C SER A 528 3.12 22.30 15.81
N SER A 529 3.47 23.56 16.08
CA SER A 529 4.33 23.88 17.23
C SER A 529 3.77 23.39 18.55
N CYS A 530 2.44 23.35 18.69
CA CYS A 530 1.73 22.81 19.84
C CYS A 530 1.98 21.30 20.00
N ASP A 531 1.91 20.53 18.91
CA ASP A 531 2.17 19.09 18.94
C ASP A 531 3.64 18.79 19.24
N GLN A 532 4.56 19.57 18.68
CA GLN A 532 6.00 19.45 18.96
C GLN A 532 6.32 19.73 20.43
N ASP A 533 5.74 20.80 20.99
CA ASP A 533 5.92 21.16 22.39
C ASP A 533 5.29 20.11 23.33
N THR A 534 4.11 19.60 22.99
CA THR A 534 3.45 18.53 23.73
C THR A 534 4.30 17.26 23.72
N LEU A 535 4.77 16.81 22.55
CA LEU A 535 5.63 15.64 22.45
C LEU A 535 6.92 15.81 23.24
N CYS A 536 7.52 17.01 23.22
CA CYS A 536 8.72 17.29 23.99
C CYS A 536 8.48 17.18 25.50
N GLN A 537 7.34 17.68 25.99
CA GLN A 537 6.95 17.57 27.41
C GLN A 537 6.68 16.12 27.82
N GLU A 538 5.94 15.38 27.00
CA GLU A 538 5.65 13.95 27.24
C GLU A 538 6.93 13.11 27.18
N PHE A 539 7.83 13.39 26.23
CA PHE A 539 9.12 12.72 26.12
C PHE A 539 10.03 13.01 27.32
N ARG A 540 10.07 14.26 27.80
CA ARG A 540 10.77 14.60 29.05
C ARG A 540 10.19 13.79 30.21
N THR A 541 8.87 13.78 30.36
CA THR A 541 8.19 13.02 31.42
C THR A 541 8.54 11.53 31.36
N PHE A 542 8.53 10.94 30.15
CA PHE A 542 8.95 9.57 29.90
C PHE A 542 10.39 9.30 30.36
N MET A 543 11.35 10.15 29.98
CA MET A 543 12.76 9.98 30.36
C MET A 543 12.97 10.10 31.88
N HIS A 544 12.32 11.08 32.53
CA HIS A 544 12.39 11.26 33.97
C HIS A 544 11.71 10.11 34.74
N ALA A 545 10.65 9.51 34.20
CA ALA A 545 10.01 8.35 34.81
C ALA A 545 10.97 7.16 34.93
N HIS A 546 11.79 6.88 33.91
CA HIS A 546 12.82 5.84 33.99
C HIS A 546 13.89 6.16 35.04
N ALA A 547 14.35 7.41 35.15
CA ALA A 547 15.28 7.79 36.21
C ALA A 547 14.66 7.63 37.61
N THR A 548 13.41 8.04 37.78
CA THR A 548 12.66 7.87 39.05
C THR A 548 12.53 6.39 39.43
N GLN A 549 12.24 5.52 38.46
CA GLN A 549 12.19 4.07 38.66
C GLN A 549 13.51 3.51 39.19
N LEU A 550 14.66 4.06 38.79
CA LEU A 550 15.97 3.66 39.34
C LEU A 550 16.14 4.06 40.81
N GLU A 551 15.66 5.25 41.19
CA GLU A 551 15.65 5.69 42.59
C GLU A 551 14.79 4.76 43.45
N ASP A 552 13.59 4.44 42.96
CA ASP A 552 12.66 3.53 43.63
C ASP A 552 13.26 2.12 43.77
N ASN A 553 13.87 1.58 42.72
CA ASN A 553 14.56 0.28 42.76
C ASN A 553 15.72 0.27 43.78
N SER A 554 16.51 1.36 43.85
CA SER A 554 17.59 1.53 44.83
C SER A 554 17.04 1.62 46.27
N ARG A 555 15.89 2.26 46.45
CA ARG A 555 15.20 2.36 47.74
C ARG A 555 14.65 1.01 48.19
N PHE A 556 13.95 0.27 47.32
CA PHE A 556 13.38 -1.04 47.64
C PHE A 556 14.45 -2.09 47.93
N SER A 557 15.54 -2.11 47.15
CA SER A 557 16.66 -3.03 47.42
C SER A 557 17.31 -2.80 48.78
N LYS A 558 17.39 -1.55 49.25
CA LYS A 558 17.88 -1.23 50.61
C LYS A 558 16.92 -1.67 51.72
N GLN A 559 15.62 -1.78 51.45
CA GLN A 559 14.62 -2.25 52.41
C GLN A 559 14.73 -3.76 52.64
N ASP A 560 14.95 -4.56 51.59
CA ASP A 560 15.17 -6.01 51.69
C ASP A 560 16.40 -6.36 52.56
N TYR A 561 17.44 -5.52 52.55
CA TYR A 561 18.60 -5.70 53.45
C TYR A 561 18.29 -5.34 54.91
N SER A 562 17.34 -4.44 55.18
CA SER A 562 17.00 -4.02 56.55
C SER A 562 16.13 -5.05 57.29
N ASP A 563 15.29 -5.81 56.58
CA ASP A 563 14.45 -6.86 57.17
C ASP A 563 15.24 -8.13 57.53
N VAL A 564 16.34 -8.42 56.85
CA VAL A 564 17.22 -9.55 57.19
C VAL A 564 18.00 -9.28 58.50
N TYR A 565 18.49 -8.07 58.73
CA TYR A 565 19.20 -7.70 59.97
C TYR A 565 18.28 -7.51 61.19
N SER A 566 16.98 -7.26 60.97
CA SER A 566 16.00 -7.11 62.05
C SER A 566 15.55 -8.45 62.66
N SER A 567 15.90 -9.59 62.02
CA SER A 567 15.51 -10.93 62.45
C SER A 567 16.54 -11.68 63.32
N GLN A 568 17.74 -11.12 63.57
CA GLN A 568 18.80 -11.77 64.36
C GLN A 568 19.01 -11.23 65.79
N SER A 569 18.22 -10.27 66.26
CA SER A 569 18.44 -9.61 67.57
C SER A 569 17.56 -10.06 68.74
N ASN A 570 16.71 -11.08 68.61
CA ASN A 570 15.76 -11.49 69.67
C ASN A 570 15.87 -12.94 70.17
N HIS A 571 17.09 -13.47 70.33
CA HIS A 571 17.30 -14.66 71.16
C HIS A 571 18.48 -14.48 72.13
N THR A 572 18.22 -13.78 73.24
CA THR A 572 18.91 -14.05 74.51
C THR A 572 18.01 -13.66 75.69
N SER A 573 17.92 -14.60 76.65
CA SER A 573 17.51 -14.44 78.06
C SER A 573 16.01 -14.43 78.40
N ASN A 574 15.53 -15.58 78.90
CA ASN A 574 15.06 -15.68 80.29
C ASN A 574 14.94 -17.14 80.73
N GLY A 575 15.65 -17.47 81.81
CA GLY A 575 15.32 -18.55 82.74
C GLY A 575 14.57 -18.00 83.95
#